data_AF-A0A453NF65-F1
#
_entry.id   AF-A0A453NF65-F1
#
_cell.length_a   1.000
_cell.length_b   1.000
_cell.length_c   1.000
_cell.angle_alpha   90.00
_cell.angle_beta   90.00
_cell.angle_gamma   90.00
#
_symmetry.space_group_name_H-M   'P 1'
#
loop_
_entity.id
_entity.type
_entity.pdbx_description
1 polymer ?
#
loop_
_entity_poly.entity_id
_entity_poly.type
_entity_poly.pdbx_seq_one_letter_code
_entity_poly.pdbx_strand_id
1 'polypeptide(L)'
;MHLLSGFSILGFLFQSVSPQLLNFKTLSALKHLFNILTNSGMSEILLKDALQQIYLNPHIWAYSSYEVQRELYLFLIQYFETDGKLLPMLCGLPRIIDIVRQFYSEKLDARSSKPLLHLITEQVIGERPHIEEIRKIRLLLLSLAEMSLKLKVSSHDIRALVSFFEKSQDVACIEDVLYMIIRALSQNSLLSSFLEQVNSVGGCYIFINLLKREFEPIRLLGLQLLGKLLVGVPSEKKGPKLFGLPVGRPRSMSENIRKGIAATPQLFFYSISERLFKFPLSDHLCATFFDVLLGGASPKQVLQKRSQSNELNDRSSTSVVSLAPFYVPQILVCIFKYMHSCQDASARAKILSDLLDLLDSNPSNVEAIMVITTCCISRPI
;
A
#
# COMPACT_ATOMS: atom_id res chain seq x y z
N MET A 1 -14.16 -8.97 38.29
CA MET A 1 -13.64 -7.98 37.31
C MET A 1 -14.23 -6.63 37.67
N HIS A 2 -13.45 -5.68 38.19
CA HIS A 2 -13.93 -4.31 38.34
C HIS A 2 -14.04 -3.68 36.95
N LEU A 3 -15.25 -3.31 36.52
CA LEU A 3 -15.47 -2.55 35.29
C LEU A 3 -14.86 -1.15 35.46
N LEU A 4 -13.58 -0.99 35.10
CA LEU A 4 -12.90 0.30 35.05
C LEU A 4 -13.44 1.10 33.86
N SER A 5 -14.63 1.68 34.00
CA SER A 5 -15.32 2.39 32.91
C SER A 5 -14.99 3.89 32.87
N GLY A 6 -14.08 4.37 33.72
CA GLY A 6 -13.80 5.80 33.89
C GLY A 6 -13.45 6.51 32.58
N PHE A 7 -12.49 5.96 31.81
CA PHE A 7 -12.13 6.52 30.51
C PHE A 7 -13.21 6.39 29.45
N SER A 8 -14.07 5.37 29.53
CA SER A 8 -15.23 5.24 28.63
C SER A 8 -16.26 6.33 28.91
N ILE A 9 -16.54 6.62 30.18
CA ILE A 9 -17.42 7.71 30.60
C ILE A 9 -16.83 9.06 30.18
N LEU A 10 -15.54 9.30 30.45
CA LEU A 10 -14.86 10.53 30.02
C LEU A 10 -14.88 10.70 28.51
N GLY A 11 -14.59 9.64 27.75
CA GLY A 11 -14.64 9.66 26.29
C GLY A 11 -16.04 10.00 25.76
N PHE A 12 -17.09 9.48 26.37
CA PHE A 12 -18.48 9.82 26.06
C PHE A 12 -18.80 11.30 26.38
N LEU A 13 -18.36 11.78 27.54
CA LEU A 13 -18.55 13.18 27.92
C LEU A 13 -17.82 14.13 26.94
N PHE A 14 -16.59 13.81 26.55
CA PHE A 14 -15.84 14.61 25.57
C PHE A 14 -16.51 14.66 24.20
N GLN A 15 -17.18 13.57 23.76
CA GLN A 15 -17.96 13.58 22.51
C GLN A 15 -19.16 14.53 22.57
N SER A 16 -19.67 14.82 23.78
CA SER A 16 -20.84 15.66 24.00
C SER A 16 -20.48 17.14 24.22
N VAL A 17 -19.19 17.45 24.41
CA VAL A 17 -18.70 18.80 24.67
C VAL A 17 -18.59 19.59 23.36
N SER A 18 -18.84 20.90 23.44
CA SER A 18 -18.65 21.81 22.31
C SER A 18 -17.21 21.72 21.77
N PRO A 19 -17.00 21.55 20.45
CA PRO A 19 -15.66 21.54 19.86
C PRO A 19 -14.82 22.78 20.17
N GLN A 20 -15.44 23.92 20.48
CA GLN A 20 -14.73 25.15 20.92
C GLN A 20 -13.96 24.96 22.24
N LEU A 21 -14.41 24.03 23.09
CA LEU A 21 -13.74 23.66 24.33
C LEU A 21 -12.61 22.65 24.11
N LEU A 22 -12.52 22.02 22.94
CA LEU A 22 -11.42 21.16 22.52
C LEU A 22 -10.26 22.00 21.96
N ASN A 23 -9.69 22.86 22.81
CA ASN A 23 -8.58 23.75 22.48
C ASN A 23 -7.25 23.29 23.10
N PHE A 24 -6.17 24.06 22.87
CA PHE A 24 -4.84 23.75 23.40
C PHE A 24 -4.76 23.60 24.92
N LYS A 25 -5.58 24.31 25.70
CA LYS A 25 -5.58 24.16 27.16
C LYS A 25 -6.10 22.77 27.54
N THR A 26 -7.20 22.34 26.92
CA THR A 26 -7.76 21.00 27.10
C THR A 26 -6.77 19.92 26.65
N LEU A 27 -6.16 20.08 25.48
CA LEU A 27 -5.15 19.14 24.98
C LEU A 27 -3.93 19.08 25.92
N SER A 28 -3.45 20.21 26.43
CA SER A 28 -2.35 20.25 27.39
C SER A 28 -2.69 19.53 28.71
N ALA A 29 -3.91 19.71 29.21
CA ALA A 29 -4.39 19.00 30.39
C ALA A 29 -4.46 17.48 30.16
N LEU A 30 -4.94 17.06 28.98
CA LEU A 30 -4.95 15.65 28.59
C LEU A 30 -3.53 15.10 28.42
N LYS A 31 -2.59 15.82 27.80
CA LYS A 31 -1.17 15.41 27.74
C LYS A 31 -0.57 15.23 29.14
N HIS A 32 -0.92 16.10 30.09
CA HIS A 32 -0.48 15.93 31.47
C HIS A 32 -1.07 14.66 32.10
N LEU A 33 -2.38 14.40 31.91
CA LEU A 33 -3.01 13.16 32.34
C LEU A 33 -2.35 11.93 31.71
N PHE A 34 -2.03 11.98 30.41
CA PHE A 34 -1.30 10.92 29.72
C PHE A 34 0.05 10.63 30.38
N ASN A 35 0.83 11.68 30.65
CA ASN A 35 2.13 11.54 31.30
C ASN A 35 2.02 10.94 32.72
N ILE A 36 0.97 11.28 33.45
CA ILE A 36 0.69 10.64 34.74
C ILE A 36 0.42 9.14 34.52
N LEU A 37 -0.42 8.77 33.55
CA LEU A 37 -0.74 7.37 33.26
C LEU A 37 0.49 6.55 32.85
N THR A 38 1.39 7.11 32.04
CA THR A 38 2.61 6.41 31.63
C THR A 38 3.61 6.23 32.77
N ASN A 39 3.65 7.16 33.73
CA ASN A 39 4.65 7.16 34.81
C ASN A 39 4.17 6.55 36.13
N SER A 40 2.87 6.33 36.30
CA SER A 40 2.27 5.97 37.60
C SER A 40 2.28 4.47 37.94
N GLY A 41 2.99 3.63 37.17
CA GLY A 41 2.94 2.17 37.35
C GLY A 41 1.54 1.56 37.17
N MET A 42 0.59 2.38 36.70
CA MET A 42 -0.79 2.00 36.42
C MET A 42 -0.82 0.93 35.32
N SER A 43 -1.81 0.05 35.40
CA SER A 43 -1.90 -1.07 34.46
C SER A 43 -1.96 -0.56 33.02
N GLU A 44 -1.24 -1.24 32.13
CA GLU A 44 -1.28 -1.07 30.67
C GLU A 44 -2.71 -0.97 30.12
N ILE A 45 -3.66 -1.58 30.84
CA ILE A 45 -5.11 -1.53 30.60
C ILE A 45 -5.66 -0.09 30.66
N LEU A 46 -5.30 0.70 31.68
CA LEU A 46 -5.80 2.08 31.81
C LEU A 46 -5.25 3.00 30.73
N LEU A 47 -3.97 2.83 30.37
CA LEU A 47 -3.35 3.57 29.28
C LEU A 47 -4.00 3.22 27.94
N LYS A 48 -4.22 1.93 27.70
CA LYS A 48 -4.93 1.43 26.52
C LYS A 48 -6.34 2.03 26.44
N ASP A 49 -7.10 2.01 27.53
CA ASP A 49 -8.45 2.56 27.56
C ASP A 49 -8.45 4.07 27.32
N ALA A 50 -7.54 4.81 27.94
CA ALA A 50 -7.41 6.25 27.71
C ALA A 50 -7.09 6.56 26.23
N LEU A 51 -6.09 5.87 25.65
CA LEU A 51 -5.73 5.98 24.24
C LEU A 51 -6.92 5.69 23.33
N GLN A 52 -7.65 4.61 23.58
CA GLN A 52 -8.77 4.19 22.74
C GLN A 52 -9.97 5.13 22.83
N GLN A 53 -10.37 5.52 24.06
CA GLN A 53 -11.62 6.22 24.32
C GLN A 53 -11.50 7.73 24.14
N ILE A 54 -10.30 8.29 24.32
CA ILE A 54 -10.04 9.73 24.25
C ILE A 54 -9.14 10.07 23.07
N TYR A 55 -7.86 9.67 23.08
CA TYR A 55 -6.86 10.24 22.16
C TYR A 55 -7.02 9.77 20.70
N LEU A 56 -7.40 8.51 20.48
CA LEU A 56 -7.62 7.91 19.15
C LEU A 56 -9.11 7.86 18.76
N ASN A 57 -9.96 8.62 19.45
CA ASN A 57 -11.39 8.64 19.20
C ASN A 57 -11.76 9.82 18.30
N PRO A 58 -11.99 9.61 16.99
CA PRO A 58 -12.25 10.70 16.06
C PRO A 58 -13.58 11.41 16.32
N HIS A 59 -14.53 10.79 17.04
CA HIS A 59 -15.79 11.43 17.41
C HIS A 59 -15.58 12.62 18.36
N ILE A 60 -14.47 12.65 19.10
CA ILE A 60 -14.09 13.81 19.91
C ILE A 60 -13.43 14.86 19.02
N TRP A 61 -12.44 14.45 18.22
CA TRP A 61 -11.49 15.39 17.65
C TRP A 61 -11.83 15.93 16.26
N ALA A 62 -12.64 15.24 15.47
CA ALA A 62 -12.80 15.54 14.03
C ALA A 62 -13.30 16.98 13.74
N TYR A 63 -13.99 17.60 14.68
CA TYR A 63 -14.52 18.98 14.58
C TYR A 63 -13.74 20.01 15.42
N SER A 64 -12.63 19.61 16.05
CA SER A 64 -11.69 20.56 16.66
C SER A 64 -10.82 21.24 15.58
N SER A 65 -10.13 22.33 15.92
CA SER A 65 -9.30 23.05 14.95
C SER A 65 -8.15 22.17 14.42
N TYR A 66 -7.68 22.48 13.21
CA TYR A 66 -6.56 21.77 12.58
C TYR A 66 -5.34 21.71 13.49
N GLU A 67 -5.00 22.81 14.16
CA GLU A 67 -3.81 22.90 14.99
C GLU A 67 -3.89 21.98 16.21
N VAL A 68 -5.07 21.84 16.81
CA VAL A 68 -5.30 20.92 17.94
C VAL A 68 -5.17 19.47 17.49
N GLN A 69 -5.80 19.10 16.36
CA GLN A 69 -5.71 17.75 15.81
C GLN A 69 -4.26 17.39 15.43
N ARG A 70 -3.56 18.32 14.77
CA ARG A 70 -2.15 18.17 14.41
C ARG A 70 -1.29 17.92 15.65
N GLU A 71 -1.45 18.73 16.68
CA GLU A 71 -0.68 18.64 17.92
C GLU A 71 -0.98 17.35 18.70
N LEU A 72 -2.22 16.87 18.65
CA LEU A 72 -2.62 15.58 19.22
C LEU A 72 -1.96 14.42 18.48
N TYR A 73 -2.08 14.36 17.15
CA TYR A 73 -1.56 13.22 16.39
C TYR A 73 -0.03 13.21 16.36
N LEU A 74 0.64 14.36 16.33
CA LEU A 74 2.10 14.43 16.49
C LEU A 74 2.56 13.93 17.87
N PHE A 75 1.83 14.28 18.93
CA PHE A 75 2.11 13.76 20.26
C PHE A 75 1.98 12.24 20.32
N LEU A 76 0.93 11.67 19.71
CA LEU A 76 0.75 10.22 19.66
C LEU A 76 1.84 9.52 18.84
N ILE A 77 2.25 10.11 17.71
CA ILE A 77 3.36 9.63 16.89
C ILE A 77 4.64 9.57 17.74
N GLN A 78 5.02 10.67 18.42
CA GLN A 78 6.20 10.73 19.28
C GLN A 78 6.16 9.69 20.41
N TYR A 79 4.99 9.50 21.02
CA TYR A 79 4.81 8.46 22.02
C TYR A 79 5.06 7.06 21.45
N PHE A 80 4.43 6.71 20.33
CA PHE A 80 4.56 5.38 19.74
C PHE A 80 5.92 5.10 19.09
N GLU A 81 6.67 6.14 18.70
CA GLU A 81 8.08 6.02 18.35
C GLU A 81 8.93 5.56 19.55
N THR A 82 8.53 5.95 20.76
CA THR A 82 9.23 5.59 22.00
C THR A 82 8.72 4.26 22.60
N ASP A 83 7.41 4.04 22.64
CA ASP A 83 6.76 2.82 23.12
C ASP A 83 5.64 2.34 22.18
N GLY A 84 5.99 1.43 21.28
CA GLY A 84 5.10 0.90 20.25
C GLY A 84 4.22 -0.29 20.68
N LYS A 85 4.23 -0.73 21.94
CA LYS A 85 3.58 -2.00 22.36
C LYS A 85 2.08 -2.07 22.04
N LEU A 86 1.37 -0.97 22.29
CA LEU A 86 -0.07 -0.88 22.06
C LEU A 86 -0.43 -0.53 20.60
N LEU A 87 0.56 -0.18 19.78
CA LEU A 87 0.34 0.36 18.44
C LEU A 87 -0.40 -0.63 17.52
N PRO A 88 -0.03 -1.93 17.40
CA PRO A 88 -0.76 -2.86 16.54
C PRO A 88 -2.21 -3.07 16.95
N MET A 89 -2.50 -2.93 18.25
CA MET A 89 -3.84 -3.09 18.81
C MET A 89 -4.72 -1.85 18.58
N LEU A 90 -4.13 -0.65 18.69
CA LEU A 90 -4.86 0.61 18.71
C LEU A 90 -4.85 1.35 17.37
N CYS A 91 -3.80 1.18 16.58
CA CYS A 91 -3.53 1.91 15.34
C CYS A 91 -3.29 0.97 14.15
N GLY A 92 -3.77 -0.28 14.23
CA GLY A 92 -3.75 -1.21 13.11
C GLY A 92 -4.38 -0.61 11.85
N LEU A 93 -3.86 -0.98 10.69
CA LEU A 93 -4.24 -0.40 9.41
C LEU A 93 -5.76 -0.39 9.16
N PRO A 94 -6.54 -1.46 9.44
CA PRO A 94 -7.99 -1.46 9.27
C PRO A 94 -8.67 -0.31 10.03
N ARG A 95 -8.29 -0.10 11.30
CA ARG A 95 -8.88 0.93 12.14
C ARG A 95 -8.54 2.33 11.63
N ILE A 96 -7.29 2.57 11.25
CA ILE A 96 -6.89 3.88 10.72
C ILE A 96 -7.58 4.17 9.38
N ILE A 97 -7.68 3.18 8.48
CA ILE A 97 -8.43 3.32 7.23
C ILE A 97 -9.90 3.68 7.51
N ASP A 98 -10.52 3.02 8.50
CA ASP A 98 -11.91 3.32 8.87
C ASP A 98 -12.06 4.74 9.41
N ILE A 99 -11.14 5.20 10.27
CA ILE A 99 -11.12 6.59 10.77
C ILE A 99 -10.99 7.57 9.60
N VAL A 100 -10.01 7.35 8.72
CA VAL A 100 -9.76 8.24 7.58
C VAL A 100 -10.97 8.29 6.65
N ARG A 101 -11.57 7.14 6.34
CA ARG A 101 -12.75 7.05 5.46
C ARG A 101 -13.97 7.75 6.06
N GLN A 102 -14.20 7.60 7.37
CA GLN A 102 -15.41 8.12 8.01
C GLN A 102 -15.31 9.60 8.36
N PHE A 103 -14.14 10.06 8.81
CA PHE A 103 -13.95 11.39 9.39
C PHE A 103 -13.05 12.30 8.57
N TYR A 104 -12.26 11.77 7.64
CA TYR A 104 -11.25 12.53 6.89
C TYR A 104 -11.33 12.34 5.37
N SER A 105 -12.47 11.87 4.84
CA SER A 105 -12.73 11.82 3.40
C SER A 105 -13.21 13.15 2.82
N GLU A 106 -12.85 13.42 1.56
CA GLU A 106 -13.26 14.60 0.79
C GLU A 106 -14.70 14.47 0.27
N LYS A 107 -15.07 13.27 -0.20
CA LYS A 107 -16.43 12.94 -0.60
C LYS A 107 -17.16 12.32 0.57
N LEU A 108 -18.08 13.07 1.15
CA LEU A 108 -18.86 12.65 2.31
C LEU A 108 -20.30 12.33 1.87
N ASP A 109 -20.88 11.33 2.51
CA ASP A 109 -22.34 11.21 2.56
C ASP A 109 -22.91 12.48 3.19
N ALA A 110 -24.11 12.90 2.78
CA ALA A 110 -24.75 14.15 3.20
C ALA A 110 -24.91 14.37 4.72
N ARG A 111 -24.56 13.39 5.57
CA ARG A 111 -24.58 13.49 7.04
C ARG A 111 -23.25 13.95 7.64
N SER A 112 -22.12 13.71 6.99
CA SER A 112 -20.78 13.97 7.53
C SER A 112 -20.10 15.21 6.95
N SER A 113 -20.71 15.83 5.93
CA SER A 113 -20.35 17.16 5.40
C SER A 113 -21.04 18.32 6.12
N LYS A 114 -21.94 18.04 7.07
CA LYS A 114 -22.70 19.08 7.77
C LYS A 114 -21.90 19.63 8.95
N PRO A 115 -21.93 20.95 9.18
CA PRO A 115 -21.39 21.54 10.41
C PRO A 115 -22.06 20.87 11.63
N LEU A 116 -21.30 20.73 12.71
CA LEU A 116 -21.83 20.13 13.93
C LEU A 116 -22.79 21.13 14.58
N LEU A 117 -24.08 20.85 14.53
CA LEU A 117 -25.12 21.73 15.05
C LEU A 117 -25.44 21.41 16.51
N HIS A 118 -25.81 22.44 17.27
CA HIS A 118 -26.33 22.27 18.62
C HIS A 118 -27.73 21.65 18.57
N LEU A 119 -27.90 20.52 19.25
CA LEU A 119 -29.12 19.71 19.26
C LEU A 119 -30.40 20.49 19.59
N ILE A 120 -30.29 21.60 20.32
CA ILE A 120 -31.44 22.38 20.81
C ILE A 120 -31.53 23.76 20.15
N THR A 121 -30.41 24.35 19.72
CA THR A 121 -30.38 25.74 19.22
C THR A 121 -30.07 25.83 17.74
N GLU A 122 -29.75 24.70 17.09
CA GLU A 122 -29.35 24.59 15.68
C GLU A 122 -28.16 25.49 15.28
N GLN A 123 -27.45 26.07 16.24
CA GLN A 123 -26.25 26.86 16.00
C GLN A 123 -25.08 25.96 15.63
N VAL A 124 -24.22 26.42 14.72
CA VAL A 124 -22.97 25.74 14.37
C VAL A 124 -22.01 25.79 15.56
N ILE A 125 -21.75 24.63 16.18
CA ILE A 125 -20.83 24.49 17.31
C ILE A 125 -19.41 24.13 16.86
N GLY A 126 -19.27 23.48 15.70
CA GLY A 126 -17.98 23.11 15.16
C GLY A 126 -18.00 22.96 13.66
N GLU A 127 -16.97 23.52 13.02
CA GLU A 127 -16.70 23.32 11.61
C GLU A 127 -15.49 22.40 11.47
N ARG A 128 -15.55 21.54 10.46
CA ARG A 128 -14.45 20.64 10.15
C ARG A 128 -13.31 21.45 9.51
N PRO A 129 -12.03 21.07 9.72
CA PRO A 129 -10.90 21.70 9.03
C PRO A 129 -11.06 21.74 7.51
N HIS A 130 -10.36 22.67 6.87
CA HIS A 130 -10.38 22.80 5.41
C HIS A 130 -9.77 21.57 4.73
N ILE A 131 -10.04 21.41 3.42
CA ILE A 131 -9.66 20.21 2.69
C ILE A 131 -8.14 19.98 2.71
N GLU A 132 -7.35 21.04 2.58
CA GLU A 132 -5.88 21.01 2.64
C GLU A 132 -5.37 20.56 4.01
N GLU A 133 -6.08 20.93 5.08
CA GLU A 133 -5.76 20.57 6.45
C GLU A 133 -6.15 19.12 6.75
N ILE A 134 -7.32 18.69 6.25
CA ILE A 134 -7.75 17.29 6.30
C ILE A 134 -6.69 16.39 5.67
N ARG A 135 -6.13 16.75 4.51
CA ARG A 135 -5.04 15.98 3.88
C ARG A 135 -3.84 15.85 4.82
N LYS A 136 -3.42 16.94 5.46
CA LYS A 136 -2.31 16.92 6.43
C LYS A 136 -2.62 16.04 7.63
N ILE A 137 -3.85 16.06 8.16
CA ILE A 137 -4.29 15.19 9.25
C ILE A 137 -4.28 13.71 8.83
N ARG A 138 -4.76 13.39 7.61
CA ARG A 138 -4.70 12.02 7.07
C ARG A 138 -3.28 11.48 7.07
N LEU A 139 -2.30 12.28 6.65
CA LEU A 139 -0.91 11.85 6.63
C LEU A 139 -0.39 11.49 8.03
N LEU A 140 -0.77 12.23 9.08
CA LEU A 140 -0.42 11.89 10.46
C LEU A 140 -1.05 10.56 10.91
N LEU A 141 -2.35 10.37 10.63
CA LEU A 141 -3.06 9.13 10.94
C LEU A 141 -2.45 7.93 10.19
N LEU A 142 -2.16 8.09 8.90
CA LEU A 142 -1.53 7.06 8.07
C LEU A 142 -0.10 6.75 8.54
N SER A 143 0.59 7.70 9.17
CA SER A 143 1.90 7.46 9.77
C SER A 143 1.81 6.50 10.97
N LEU A 144 0.73 6.59 11.79
CA LEU A 144 0.45 5.62 12.84
C LEU A 144 0.19 4.21 12.28
N ALA A 145 -0.58 4.11 11.19
CA ALA A 145 -0.81 2.84 10.51
C ALA A 145 0.47 2.24 9.93
N GLU A 146 1.32 3.07 9.31
CA GLU A 146 2.61 2.64 8.79
C GLU A 146 3.51 2.09 9.91
N MET A 147 3.61 2.80 11.03
CA MET A 147 4.35 2.34 12.19
C MET A 147 3.81 0.99 12.69
N SER A 148 2.50 0.80 12.70
CA SER A 148 1.88 -0.48 13.06
C SER A 148 2.28 -1.60 12.09
N LEU A 149 2.25 -1.33 10.78
CA LEU A 149 2.63 -2.31 9.75
C LEU A 149 4.09 -2.74 9.90
N LYS A 150 4.99 -1.81 10.24
CA LYS A 150 6.41 -2.11 10.49
C LYS A 150 6.64 -3.06 11.64
N LEU A 151 5.75 -3.06 12.65
CA LEU A 151 5.82 -4.01 13.75
C LEU A 151 5.26 -5.37 13.37
N LYS A 152 4.09 -5.40 12.72
CA LYS A 152 3.43 -6.64 12.30
C LYS A 152 2.44 -6.40 11.18
N VAL A 153 2.57 -7.19 10.12
CA VAL A 153 1.55 -7.29 9.06
C VAL A 153 0.69 -8.52 9.30
N SER A 154 -0.61 -8.37 9.10
CA SER A 154 -1.61 -9.42 9.19
C SER A 154 -2.46 -9.50 7.92
N SER A 155 -3.11 -10.65 7.71
CA SER A 155 -4.07 -10.80 6.62
C SER A 155 -5.29 -9.87 6.73
N HIS A 156 -5.59 -9.36 7.92
CA HIS A 156 -6.64 -8.34 8.11
C HIS A 156 -6.23 -6.99 7.50
N ASP A 157 -4.96 -6.61 7.58
CA ASP A 157 -4.44 -5.39 6.96
C ASP A 157 -4.60 -5.44 5.44
N ILE A 158 -4.23 -6.58 4.84
CA ILE A 158 -4.38 -6.80 3.39
C ILE A 158 -5.85 -6.75 2.97
N ARG A 159 -6.74 -7.43 3.69
CA ARG A 159 -8.19 -7.40 3.40
C ARG A 159 -8.77 -5.98 3.54
N ALA A 160 -8.32 -5.21 4.51
CA ALA A 160 -8.74 -3.83 4.69
C ALA A 160 -8.29 -2.93 3.53
N LEU A 161 -7.04 -3.07 3.07
CA LEU A 161 -6.54 -2.35 1.89
C LEU A 161 -7.37 -2.67 0.63
N VAL A 162 -7.59 -3.95 0.34
CA VAL A 162 -8.37 -4.37 -0.83
C VAL A 162 -9.79 -3.82 -0.75
N SER A 163 -10.47 -4.02 0.39
CA SER A 163 -11.83 -3.50 0.59
C SER A 163 -11.90 -1.98 0.45
N PHE A 164 -10.90 -1.25 0.96
CA PHE A 164 -10.82 0.20 0.84
C PHE A 164 -10.62 0.64 -0.61
N PHE A 165 -9.64 0.05 -1.32
CA PHE A 165 -9.37 0.37 -2.72
C PHE A 165 -10.48 -0.03 -3.68
N GLU A 166 -11.35 -0.96 -3.31
CA GLU A 166 -12.52 -1.31 -4.13
C GLU A 166 -13.71 -0.38 -3.87
N LYS A 167 -13.96 0.00 -2.60
CA LYS A 167 -15.18 0.73 -2.21
C LYS A 167 -15.03 2.25 -2.19
N SER A 168 -13.84 2.77 -1.93
CA SER A 168 -13.63 4.21 -1.82
C SER A 168 -13.81 4.92 -3.17
N GLN A 169 -14.43 6.11 -3.12
CA GLN A 169 -14.59 7.05 -4.24
C GLN A 169 -13.79 8.34 -4.04
N ASP A 170 -13.13 8.47 -2.89
CA ASP A 170 -12.25 9.58 -2.55
C ASP A 170 -10.86 9.31 -3.13
N VAL A 171 -10.60 9.94 -4.28
CA VAL A 171 -9.37 9.77 -5.06
C VAL A 171 -8.14 10.21 -4.28
N ALA A 172 -8.19 11.36 -3.63
CA ALA A 172 -7.07 11.88 -2.86
C ALA A 172 -6.75 10.97 -1.66
N CYS A 173 -7.77 10.42 -1.00
CA CYS A 173 -7.55 9.46 0.08
C CYS A 173 -6.96 8.13 -0.43
N ILE A 174 -7.37 7.65 -1.60
CA ILE A 174 -6.78 6.46 -2.22
C ILE A 174 -5.30 6.70 -2.50
N GLU A 175 -4.95 7.87 -3.04
CA GLU A 175 -3.56 8.27 -3.28
C GLU A 175 -2.73 8.30 -2.00
N ASP A 176 -3.21 8.97 -0.95
CA ASP A 176 -2.49 9.05 0.33
C ASP A 176 -2.17 7.65 0.89
N VAL A 177 -3.12 6.71 0.81
CA VAL A 177 -2.93 5.32 1.25
C VAL A 177 -1.95 4.58 0.34
N LEU A 178 -2.03 4.75 -0.98
CA LEU A 178 -1.10 4.13 -1.93
C LEU A 178 0.32 4.64 -1.73
N TYR A 179 0.52 5.95 -1.59
CA TYR A 179 1.82 6.55 -1.29
C TYR A 179 2.40 6.01 0.00
N MET A 180 1.60 5.92 1.07
CA MET A 180 2.04 5.35 2.35
C MET A 180 2.51 3.90 2.17
N ILE A 181 1.71 3.04 1.53
CA ILE A 181 2.08 1.62 1.34
C ILE A 181 3.30 1.47 0.45
N ILE A 182 3.36 2.17 -0.69
CA ILE A 182 4.50 2.11 -1.62
C ILE A 182 5.79 2.56 -0.93
N ARG A 183 5.72 3.64 -0.14
CA ARG A 183 6.86 4.13 0.65
C ARG A 183 7.26 3.12 1.72
N ALA A 184 6.31 2.55 2.46
CA ALA A 184 6.57 1.56 3.49
C ALA A 184 7.24 0.30 2.92
N LEU A 185 6.75 -0.20 1.78
CA LEU A 185 7.30 -1.37 1.07
C LEU A 185 8.67 -1.11 0.45
N SER A 186 9.08 0.14 0.29
CA SER A 186 10.44 0.48 -0.16
C SER A 186 11.48 0.22 0.93
N GLN A 187 11.05 0.00 2.17
CA GLN A 187 11.91 -0.46 3.26
C GLN A 187 11.93 -2.00 3.24
N ASN A 188 13.08 -2.61 2.90
CA ASN A 188 13.21 -4.06 2.66
C ASN A 188 12.69 -4.95 3.81
N SER A 189 12.68 -4.46 5.05
CA SER A 189 12.21 -5.21 6.22
C SER A 189 10.71 -5.53 6.19
N LEU A 190 9.88 -4.66 5.59
CA LEU A 190 8.43 -4.85 5.55
C LEU A 190 7.99 -5.77 4.40
N LEU A 191 8.68 -5.67 3.26
CA LEU A 191 8.25 -6.26 1.99
C LEU A 191 7.99 -7.77 2.08
N SER A 192 8.87 -8.53 2.74
CA SER A 192 8.75 -9.98 2.86
C SER A 192 7.51 -10.40 3.65
N SER A 193 7.32 -9.84 4.85
CA SER A 193 6.15 -10.12 5.70
C SER A 193 4.85 -9.66 5.06
N PHE A 194 4.86 -8.53 4.34
CA PHE A 194 3.70 -8.06 3.60
C PHE A 194 3.35 -8.99 2.44
N LEU A 195 4.34 -9.44 1.67
CA LEU A 195 4.14 -10.39 0.58
C LEU A 195 3.59 -11.74 1.04
N GLU A 196 4.06 -12.24 2.18
CA GLU A 196 3.51 -13.46 2.78
C GLU A 196 2.00 -13.31 3.05
N GLN A 197 1.60 -12.19 3.65
CA GLN A 197 0.17 -11.92 3.91
C GLN A 197 -0.62 -11.71 2.62
N VAL A 198 -0.07 -11.02 1.61
CA VAL A 198 -0.70 -10.88 0.28
C VAL A 198 -0.93 -12.25 -0.37
N ASN A 199 0.07 -13.12 -0.34
CA ASN A 199 -0.01 -14.47 -0.90
C ASN A 199 -1.03 -15.34 -0.14
N SER A 200 -1.18 -15.15 1.17
CA SER A 200 -2.20 -15.85 1.97
C SER A 200 -3.65 -15.47 1.62
N VAL A 201 -3.88 -14.25 1.10
CA VAL A 201 -5.22 -13.74 0.78
C VAL A 201 -5.61 -14.04 -0.68
N GLY A 202 -4.66 -13.93 -1.60
CA GLY A 202 -4.93 -14.14 -3.03
C GLY A 202 -3.82 -13.72 -4.00
N GLY A 203 -2.63 -13.42 -3.49
CA GLY A 203 -1.49 -12.95 -4.28
C GLY A 203 -1.70 -11.54 -4.84
N CYS A 204 -0.81 -11.12 -5.73
CA CYS A 204 -0.81 -9.75 -6.27
C CYS A 204 -2.08 -9.38 -7.06
N TYR A 205 -2.86 -10.37 -7.53
CA TYR A 205 -4.08 -10.15 -8.30
C TYR A 205 -5.13 -9.32 -7.56
N ILE A 206 -5.13 -9.35 -6.22
CA ILE A 206 -6.10 -8.62 -5.39
C ILE A 206 -6.03 -7.09 -5.60
N PHE A 207 -4.90 -6.56 -6.09
CA PHE A 207 -4.72 -5.13 -6.36
C PHE A 207 -4.93 -4.74 -7.83
N ILE A 208 -5.21 -5.70 -8.72
CA ILE A 208 -5.30 -5.44 -10.16
C ILE A 208 -6.44 -4.47 -10.54
N ASN A 209 -7.45 -4.37 -9.68
CA ASN A 209 -8.57 -3.46 -9.84
C ASN A 209 -8.19 -1.97 -9.69
N LEU A 210 -6.99 -1.65 -9.19
CA LEU A 210 -6.47 -0.28 -9.23
C LEU A 210 -6.21 0.19 -10.66
N LEU A 211 -5.81 -0.73 -11.55
CA LEU A 211 -5.45 -0.41 -12.94
C LEU A 211 -6.66 -0.07 -13.83
N LYS A 212 -7.88 -0.34 -13.39
CA LYS A 212 -9.13 0.00 -14.10
C LYS A 212 -9.75 1.32 -13.63
N ARG A 213 -9.15 2.01 -12.66
CA ARG A 213 -9.67 3.28 -12.13
C ARG A 213 -9.60 4.38 -13.20
N GLU A 214 -10.60 5.25 -13.26
CA GLU A 214 -10.65 6.33 -14.27
C GLU A 214 -9.50 7.32 -14.08
N PHE A 215 -9.20 7.66 -12.82
CA PHE A 215 -8.13 8.58 -12.48
C PHE A 215 -6.75 7.95 -12.72
N GLU A 216 -5.99 8.57 -13.63
CA GLU A 216 -4.71 8.04 -14.07
C GLU A 216 -3.67 7.93 -12.95
N PRO A 217 -3.45 8.94 -12.08
CA PRO A 217 -2.52 8.81 -10.95
C PRO A 217 -2.75 7.56 -10.08
N ILE A 218 -4.00 7.17 -9.82
CA ILE A 218 -4.31 5.92 -9.10
C ILE A 218 -3.86 4.69 -9.89
N ARG A 219 -4.06 4.68 -11.22
CA ARG A 219 -3.59 3.57 -12.07
C ARG A 219 -2.07 3.45 -12.04
N LEU A 220 -1.36 4.58 -12.09
CA LEU A 220 0.10 4.61 -12.03
C LEU A 220 0.62 4.12 -10.67
N LEU A 221 0.06 4.60 -9.57
CA LEU A 221 0.39 4.13 -8.22
C LEU A 221 0.04 2.64 -8.04
N GLY A 222 -1.09 2.19 -8.59
CA GLY A 222 -1.46 0.78 -8.61
C GLY A 222 -0.43 -0.08 -9.36
N LEU A 223 0.07 0.40 -10.49
CA LEU A 223 1.13 -0.27 -11.24
C LEU A 223 2.45 -0.30 -10.46
N GLN A 224 2.81 0.79 -9.78
CA GLN A 224 3.98 0.85 -8.91
C GLN A 224 3.89 -0.14 -7.74
N LEU A 225 2.73 -0.23 -7.10
CA LEU A 225 2.48 -1.20 -6.02
C LEU A 225 2.65 -2.63 -6.55
N LEU A 226 2.00 -2.98 -7.66
CA LEU A 226 2.13 -4.29 -8.28
C LEU A 226 3.59 -4.60 -8.64
N GLY A 227 4.30 -3.62 -9.21
CA GLY A 227 5.73 -3.71 -9.51
C GLY A 227 6.57 -4.10 -8.29
N LYS A 228 6.40 -3.37 -7.18
CA LYS A 228 7.11 -3.67 -5.93
C LYS A 228 6.81 -5.08 -5.41
N LEU A 229 5.56 -5.51 -5.48
CA LEU A 229 5.16 -6.84 -5.02
C LEU A 229 5.74 -7.95 -5.91
N LEU A 230 5.89 -7.71 -7.21
CA LEU A 230 6.47 -8.69 -8.14
C LEU A 230 7.99 -8.80 -8.02
N VAL A 231 8.70 -7.70 -7.77
CA VAL A 231 10.17 -7.70 -7.58
C VAL A 231 10.58 -8.38 -6.28
N GLY A 232 9.75 -8.29 -5.23
CA GLY A 232 10.00 -8.94 -3.93
C GLY A 232 9.77 -10.46 -3.90
N VAL A 233 9.34 -11.07 -5.01
CA VAL A 233 9.24 -12.52 -5.14
C VAL A 233 10.63 -13.08 -5.43
N PRO A 234 11.24 -13.91 -4.55
CA PRO A 234 12.47 -14.58 -4.89
C PRO A 234 12.23 -15.44 -6.12
N SER A 235 13.06 -15.27 -7.16
CA SER A 235 13.11 -16.20 -8.29
C SER A 235 13.25 -17.62 -7.74
N GLU A 236 12.40 -18.53 -8.21
CA GLU A 236 12.27 -19.89 -7.71
C GLU A 236 13.62 -20.61 -7.67
N LYS A 237 14.24 -20.69 -6.48
CA LYS A 237 15.11 -21.82 -6.16
C LYS A 237 14.23 -23.06 -6.12
N LYS A 238 14.21 -23.83 -7.22
CA LYS A 238 13.73 -25.22 -7.35
C LYS A 238 12.65 -25.64 -6.31
N GLY A 239 11.47 -25.03 -6.42
CA GLY A 239 10.17 -25.46 -5.90
C GLY A 239 9.93 -25.57 -4.38
N PRO A 240 8.67 -25.75 -3.92
CA PRO A 240 7.40 -25.45 -4.58
C PRO A 240 6.51 -24.42 -3.82
N LYS A 241 5.61 -23.78 -4.59
CA LYS A 241 4.36 -23.08 -4.21
C LYS A 241 4.42 -21.55 -3.99
N LEU A 242 4.56 -20.81 -5.09
CA LEU A 242 4.05 -19.44 -5.23
C LEU A 242 2.53 -19.35 -5.49
N PHE A 243 1.81 -20.48 -5.54
CA PHE A 243 0.35 -20.51 -5.68
C PHE A 243 -0.24 -21.61 -4.79
N GLY A 244 -0.84 -21.22 -3.67
CA GLY A 244 -1.55 -22.13 -2.77
C GLY A 244 -3.05 -22.10 -3.03
N LEU A 245 -3.57 -23.09 -3.78
CA LEU A 245 -4.93 -23.58 -3.58
C LEU A 245 -4.93 -24.55 -2.38
N PRO A 246 -6.01 -24.64 -1.58
CA PRO A 246 -6.02 -25.35 -0.30
C PRO A 246 -5.84 -26.86 -0.50
N VAL A 247 -4.96 -27.45 0.33
CA VAL A 247 -4.72 -28.89 0.39
C VAL A 247 -5.81 -29.54 1.26
N GLY A 248 -6.71 -30.29 0.62
CA GLY A 248 -7.52 -31.33 1.23
C GLY A 248 -7.63 -32.50 0.26
N ARG A 249 -7.10 -33.68 0.62
CA ARG A 249 -7.27 -34.95 -0.13
C ARG A 249 -8.70 -35.50 0.13
N PRO A 250 -9.32 -36.27 -0.79
CA PRO A 250 -8.78 -37.55 -1.25
C PRO A 250 -8.89 -37.90 -2.76
N ARG A 251 -7.93 -38.74 -3.17
CA ARG A 251 -7.84 -39.73 -4.27
C ARG A 251 -8.64 -39.61 -5.60
N SER A 252 -7.83 -39.67 -6.65
CA SER A 252 -7.94 -40.46 -7.90
C SER A 252 -8.61 -39.89 -9.15
N MET A 253 -7.92 -40.19 -10.26
CA MET A 253 -8.30 -40.12 -11.67
C MET A 253 -8.08 -38.80 -12.42
N SER A 254 -7.31 -38.94 -13.50
CA SER A 254 -7.20 -38.07 -14.67
C SER A 254 -6.01 -37.12 -14.72
N GLU A 255 -4.96 -37.61 -15.39
CA GLU A 255 -3.73 -36.97 -15.87
C GLU A 255 -3.91 -35.73 -16.78
N ASN A 256 -5.10 -35.16 -16.92
CA ASN A 256 -5.37 -34.12 -17.92
C ASN A 256 -5.18 -32.66 -17.46
N ILE A 257 -4.71 -32.41 -16.22
CA ILE A 257 -4.51 -31.05 -15.67
C ILE A 257 -3.00 -30.67 -15.61
N ARG A 258 -2.12 -31.29 -16.39
CA ARG A 258 -0.71 -30.84 -16.46
C ARG A 258 -0.48 -29.62 -17.37
N LYS A 259 -1.41 -29.29 -18.26
CA LYS A 259 -1.27 -28.14 -19.20
C LYS A 259 -1.76 -26.79 -18.64
N GLY A 260 -2.35 -26.74 -17.44
CA GLY A 260 -2.98 -25.54 -16.88
C GLY A 260 -2.09 -24.67 -15.97
N ILE A 261 -0.88 -25.12 -15.60
CA ILE A 261 -0.06 -24.48 -14.55
C ILE A 261 0.97 -23.50 -15.11
N ALA A 262 1.27 -23.54 -16.42
CA ALA A 262 2.17 -22.59 -17.09
C ALA A 262 1.46 -21.26 -17.51
N ALA A 263 0.13 -21.20 -17.44
CA ALA A 263 -0.66 -20.08 -17.95
C ALA A 263 -0.90 -18.94 -16.92
N THR A 264 -0.65 -19.17 -15.63
CA THR A 264 -1.03 -18.25 -14.55
C THR A 264 -0.28 -16.91 -14.55
N PRO A 265 1.05 -16.84 -14.76
CA PRO A 265 1.76 -15.57 -14.90
C PRO A 265 1.38 -14.82 -16.17
N GLN A 266 1.22 -15.53 -17.29
CA GLN A 266 0.82 -14.94 -18.58
C GLN A 266 -0.57 -14.33 -18.51
N LEU A 267 -1.53 -14.98 -17.85
CA LEU A 267 -2.88 -14.46 -17.62
C LEU A 267 -2.89 -13.22 -16.72
N PHE A 268 -1.96 -13.13 -15.77
CA PHE A 268 -1.82 -11.97 -14.89
C PHE A 268 -1.27 -10.75 -15.65
N PHE A 269 -0.20 -10.91 -16.43
CA PHE A 269 0.32 -9.83 -17.27
C PHE A 269 -0.65 -9.46 -18.40
N TYR A 270 -1.34 -10.42 -18.99
CA TYR A 270 -2.45 -10.15 -19.91
C TYR A 270 -3.53 -9.29 -19.24
N SER A 271 -3.93 -9.65 -18.01
CA SER A 271 -4.91 -8.89 -17.22
C SER A 271 -4.46 -7.47 -16.86
N ILE A 272 -3.15 -7.24 -16.65
CA ILE A 272 -2.55 -5.91 -16.50
C ILE A 272 -2.68 -5.15 -17.82
N SER A 273 -2.29 -5.77 -18.93
CA SER A 273 -2.31 -5.15 -20.26
C SER A 273 -3.72 -4.74 -20.71
N GLU A 274 -4.74 -5.58 -20.46
CA GLU A 274 -6.15 -5.28 -20.76
C GLU A 274 -6.68 -4.07 -19.98
N ARG A 275 -6.28 -3.91 -18.71
CA ARG A 275 -6.77 -2.82 -17.87
C ARG A 275 -6.04 -1.51 -18.12
N LEU A 276 -4.72 -1.54 -18.31
CA LEU A 276 -3.91 -0.34 -18.54
C LEU A 276 -4.18 0.28 -19.91
N PHE A 277 -4.18 -0.52 -20.97
CA PHE A 277 -4.26 -0.05 -22.35
C PHE A 277 -5.70 0.14 -22.85
N LYS A 278 -6.70 0.07 -21.97
CA LYS A 278 -8.06 0.56 -22.26
C LYS A 278 -8.11 2.09 -22.38
N PHE A 279 -7.14 2.78 -21.77
CA PHE A 279 -7.05 4.24 -21.74
C PHE A 279 -6.01 4.74 -22.74
N PRO A 280 -6.10 6.02 -23.16
CA PRO A 280 -5.06 6.64 -23.98
C PRO A 280 -3.68 6.53 -23.34
N LEU A 281 -2.67 6.33 -24.17
CA LEU A 281 -1.27 6.33 -23.72
C LEU A 281 -0.85 7.74 -23.31
N SER A 282 -0.08 7.82 -22.23
CA SER A 282 0.54 9.05 -21.74
C SER A 282 2.03 8.82 -21.48
N ASP A 283 2.79 9.91 -21.44
CA ASP A 283 4.22 9.86 -21.10
C ASP A 283 4.44 9.33 -19.67
N HIS A 284 3.54 9.66 -18.74
CA HIS A 284 3.60 9.19 -17.35
C HIS A 284 3.33 7.70 -17.22
N LEU A 285 2.37 7.17 -17.99
CA LEU A 285 2.12 5.73 -18.07
C LEU A 285 3.32 5.00 -18.66
N CYS A 286 3.88 5.52 -19.75
CA CYS A 286 5.10 4.98 -20.35
C CYS A 286 6.24 4.92 -19.33
N ALA A 287 6.58 6.07 -18.73
CA ALA A 287 7.64 6.16 -17.73
C ALA A 287 7.43 5.20 -16.56
N THR A 288 6.23 5.19 -15.95
CA THR A 288 5.91 4.32 -14.82
C THR A 288 5.97 2.84 -15.19
N PHE A 289 5.46 2.49 -16.38
CA PHE A 289 5.46 1.12 -16.88
C PHE A 289 6.89 0.63 -17.08
N PHE A 290 7.77 1.41 -17.70
CA PHE A 290 9.18 1.03 -17.83
C PHE A 290 9.93 1.08 -16.49
N ASP A 291 9.72 2.06 -15.63
CA ASP A 291 10.34 2.06 -14.29
C ASP A 291 9.97 0.82 -13.49
N VAL A 292 8.70 0.40 -13.52
CA VAL A 292 8.21 -0.78 -12.80
C VAL A 292 8.74 -2.06 -13.41
N LEU A 293 8.67 -2.17 -14.74
CA LEU A 293 9.12 -3.37 -15.43
C LEU A 293 10.63 -3.51 -15.30
N LEU A 294 11.40 -2.43 -15.32
CA LEU A 294 12.86 -2.48 -15.27
C LEU A 294 13.44 -2.48 -13.84
N GLY A 295 12.61 -2.76 -12.84
CA GLY A 295 13.05 -2.84 -11.45
C GLY A 295 13.59 -1.52 -10.88
N GLY A 296 13.12 -0.38 -11.41
CA GLY A 296 13.56 0.96 -11.02
C GLY A 296 14.95 1.34 -11.53
N ALA A 297 15.55 0.56 -12.44
CA ALA A 297 16.78 0.94 -13.12
C ALA A 297 16.44 1.34 -14.56
N SER A 298 16.77 2.58 -14.95
CA SER A 298 16.75 2.91 -16.38
C SER A 298 17.69 1.95 -17.14
N PRO A 299 17.42 1.59 -18.40
CA PRO A 299 18.30 0.75 -19.22
C PRO A 299 19.76 1.23 -19.18
N LYS A 300 19.95 2.56 -19.17
CA LYS A 300 21.26 3.22 -19.03
C LYS A 300 21.95 2.92 -17.68
N GLN A 301 21.22 2.85 -16.58
CA GLN A 301 21.77 2.52 -15.25
C GLN A 301 22.14 1.05 -15.13
N VAL A 302 21.41 0.14 -15.77
CA VAL A 302 21.73 -1.30 -15.84
C VAL A 302 23.02 -1.52 -16.64
N LEU A 303 23.16 -0.82 -17.77
CA LEU A 303 24.37 -0.85 -18.61
C LEU A 303 25.59 -0.23 -17.91
N GLN A 304 25.42 0.91 -17.21
CA GLN A 304 26.52 1.57 -16.49
C GLN A 304 27.01 0.80 -15.26
N LYS A 305 26.10 0.24 -14.44
CA LYS A 305 26.51 -0.54 -13.25
C LYS A 305 27.31 -1.79 -13.61
N ARG A 306 27.05 -2.40 -14.78
CA ARG A 306 27.78 -3.60 -15.20
C ARG A 306 29.11 -3.29 -15.89
N SER A 307 29.18 -2.17 -16.61
CA SER A 307 30.44 -1.65 -17.16
C SER A 307 31.46 -1.42 -16.04
N GLN A 308 31.01 -0.90 -14.89
CA GLN A 308 31.85 -0.74 -13.70
C GLN A 308 32.18 -2.06 -12.99
N SER A 309 31.30 -3.08 -13.05
CA SER A 309 31.58 -4.40 -12.47
C SER A 309 32.59 -5.23 -13.26
N ASN A 310 32.84 -4.89 -14.53
CA ASN A 310 33.85 -5.57 -15.34
C ASN A 310 35.29 -5.06 -15.09
N GLU A 311 35.47 -3.90 -14.44
CA GLU A 311 36.80 -3.34 -14.12
C GLU A 311 37.27 -3.63 -12.68
N LEU A 312 36.40 -4.14 -11.80
CA LEU A 312 36.71 -4.38 -10.38
C LEU A 312 36.55 -5.87 -10.02
N ASN A 313 37.21 -6.74 -10.79
CA ASN A 313 37.49 -8.11 -10.35
C ASN A 313 38.85 -8.16 -9.66
N ASP A 314 38.95 -7.53 -8.48
CA ASP A 314 39.82 -8.02 -7.43
C ASP A 314 39.52 -7.35 -6.09
N ARG A 315 39.24 -8.20 -5.10
CA ARG A 315 39.17 -7.98 -3.65
C ARG A 315 37.80 -7.63 -3.01
N SER A 316 37.48 -8.53 -2.08
CA SER A 316 36.70 -8.38 -0.85
C SER A 316 35.19 -8.15 -0.93
N SER A 317 34.50 -9.19 -0.46
CA SER A 317 33.12 -9.29 -0.01
C SER A 317 32.62 -8.10 0.82
N THR A 318 31.75 -7.25 0.25
CA THR A 318 30.71 -6.53 1.01
C THR A 318 29.55 -6.15 0.09
N SER A 319 28.33 -6.57 0.47
CA SER A 319 27.00 -6.11 0.00
C SER A 319 26.84 -5.71 -1.47
N VAL A 320 26.84 -6.69 -2.39
CA VAL A 320 26.24 -6.47 -3.71
C VAL A 320 24.73 -6.56 -3.56
N VAL A 321 24.04 -5.44 -3.78
CA VAL A 321 22.58 -5.38 -3.95
C VAL A 321 22.22 -6.28 -5.14
N SER A 322 21.89 -7.55 -4.85
CA SER A 322 21.37 -8.49 -5.82
C SER A 322 20.00 -7.99 -6.26
N LEU A 323 19.93 -7.30 -7.42
CA LEU A 323 18.65 -7.13 -8.11
C LEU A 323 18.06 -8.53 -8.32
N ALA A 324 16.79 -8.71 -7.98
CA ALA A 324 16.08 -9.95 -8.25
C ALA A 324 16.15 -10.27 -9.77
N PRO A 325 16.18 -11.55 -10.18
CA PRO A 325 16.27 -11.90 -11.60
C PRO A 325 15.07 -11.36 -12.35
N PHE A 326 15.30 -10.32 -13.15
CA PHE A 326 14.30 -9.75 -14.03
C PHE A 326 14.00 -10.73 -15.18
N TYR A 327 12.77 -11.23 -15.26
CA TYR A 327 12.31 -12.11 -16.33
C TYR A 327 11.48 -11.31 -17.36
N VAL A 328 12.18 -10.71 -18.34
CA VAL A 328 11.60 -10.05 -19.53
C VAL A 328 10.49 -10.86 -20.22
N PRO A 329 10.56 -12.19 -20.36
CA PRO A 329 9.57 -12.95 -21.12
C PRO A 329 8.13 -12.83 -20.58
N GLN A 330 7.95 -12.58 -19.28
CA GLN A 330 6.62 -12.51 -18.67
C GLN A 330 5.89 -11.20 -18.99
N ILE A 331 6.63 -10.13 -19.27
CA ILE A 331 6.11 -8.77 -19.47
C ILE A 331 5.97 -8.40 -20.95
N LEU A 332 6.45 -9.27 -21.85
CA LEU A 332 6.38 -9.09 -23.31
C LEU A 332 4.96 -8.84 -23.81
N VAL A 333 3.95 -9.50 -23.22
CA VAL A 333 2.55 -9.28 -23.58
C VAL A 333 2.16 -7.81 -23.38
N CYS A 334 2.58 -7.22 -22.26
CA CYS A 334 2.31 -5.81 -21.97
C CYS A 334 3.12 -4.89 -22.91
N ILE A 335 4.38 -5.23 -23.19
CA ILE A 335 5.23 -4.44 -24.08
C ILE A 335 4.70 -4.47 -25.52
N PHE A 336 4.34 -5.64 -26.06
CA PHE A 336 3.77 -5.72 -27.40
C PHE A 336 2.43 -5.01 -27.50
N LYS A 337 1.58 -5.08 -26.47
CA LYS A 337 0.33 -4.33 -26.45
C LYS A 337 0.56 -2.82 -26.38
N TYR A 338 1.56 -2.36 -25.64
CA TYR A 338 2.01 -0.96 -25.67
C TYR A 338 2.43 -0.57 -27.10
N MET A 339 3.31 -1.35 -27.72
CA MET A 339 3.85 -1.08 -29.06
C MET A 339 2.77 -1.04 -30.13
N HIS A 340 1.75 -1.89 -30.01
CA HIS A 340 0.59 -1.90 -30.90
C HIS A 340 -0.30 -0.65 -30.70
N SER A 341 -0.45 -0.20 -29.46
CA SER A 341 -1.31 0.94 -29.12
C SER A 341 -0.60 2.29 -29.33
N CYS A 342 0.73 2.31 -29.37
CA CYS A 342 1.55 3.52 -29.51
C CYS A 342 1.62 3.99 -30.97
N GLN A 343 1.09 5.20 -31.24
CA GLN A 343 1.15 5.81 -32.56
C GLN A 343 2.49 6.53 -32.82
N ASP A 344 3.21 6.93 -31.77
CA ASP A 344 4.51 7.59 -31.90
C ASP A 344 5.62 6.61 -32.30
N ALA A 345 6.19 6.82 -33.48
CA ALA A 345 7.31 6.03 -33.99
C ALA A 345 8.59 6.19 -33.17
N SER A 346 8.85 7.38 -32.60
CA SER A 346 10.03 7.66 -31.79
C SER A 346 9.98 6.92 -30.46
N ALA A 347 8.85 7.02 -29.73
CA ALA A 347 8.64 6.26 -28.50
C ALA A 347 8.73 4.75 -28.72
N ARG A 348 8.15 4.23 -29.82
CA ARG A 348 8.26 2.80 -30.19
C ARG A 348 9.71 2.37 -30.44
N ALA A 349 10.47 3.15 -31.19
CA ALA A 349 11.87 2.85 -31.47
C ALA A 349 12.73 2.85 -30.19
N LYS A 350 12.50 3.83 -29.31
CA LYS A 350 13.20 3.92 -28.02
C LYS A 350 12.93 2.69 -27.14
N ILE A 351 11.67 2.29 -27.02
CA ILE A 351 11.27 1.13 -26.20
C ILE A 351 11.84 -0.18 -26.76
N LEU A 352 11.85 -0.34 -28.08
CA LEU A 352 12.48 -1.50 -28.71
C LEU A 352 13.98 -1.53 -28.43
N SER A 353 14.67 -0.38 -28.52
CA SER A 353 16.08 -0.28 -28.16
C SER A 353 16.31 -0.66 -26.70
N ASP A 354 15.52 -0.08 -25.78
CA ASP A 354 15.61 -0.36 -24.35
C ASP A 354 15.38 -1.85 -24.05
N LEU A 355 14.40 -2.48 -24.71
CA LEU A 355 14.13 -3.92 -24.61
C LEU A 355 15.30 -4.77 -25.11
N LEU A 356 15.86 -4.45 -26.28
CA LEU A 356 16.99 -5.16 -26.85
C LEU A 356 18.21 -5.09 -25.92
N ASP A 357 18.52 -3.89 -25.41
CA ASP A 357 19.59 -3.68 -24.44
C ASP A 357 19.41 -4.54 -23.18
N LEU A 358 18.16 -4.71 -22.71
CA LEU A 358 17.84 -5.55 -21.55
C LEU A 358 17.94 -7.05 -21.84
N LEU A 359 17.56 -7.48 -23.04
CA LEU A 359 17.71 -8.87 -23.46
C LEU A 359 19.19 -9.24 -23.58
N ASP A 360 19.99 -8.37 -24.20
CA ASP A 360 21.43 -8.53 -24.33
C ASP A 360 22.12 -8.50 -22.95
N SER A 361 21.56 -7.75 -21.99
CA SER A 361 22.11 -7.68 -20.64
C SER A 361 21.99 -8.99 -19.83
N ASN A 362 21.10 -9.92 -20.20
CA ASN A 362 20.94 -11.18 -19.46
C ASN A 362 20.59 -12.37 -20.39
N PRO A 363 21.53 -13.30 -20.63
CA PRO A 363 21.31 -14.43 -21.54
C PRO A 363 20.15 -15.35 -21.11
N SER A 364 19.81 -15.41 -19.82
CA SER A 364 18.64 -16.15 -19.34
C SER A 364 17.31 -15.59 -19.85
N ASN A 365 17.25 -14.30 -20.20
CA ASN A 365 16.07 -13.71 -20.84
C ASN A 365 15.95 -14.18 -22.30
N VAL A 366 17.06 -14.28 -23.03
CA VAL A 366 17.08 -14.78 -24.41
C VAL A 366 16.65 -16.25 -24.46
N GLU A 367 17.17 -17.08 -23.56
CA GLU A 367 16.75 -18.48 -23.43
C GLU A 367 15.26 -18.62 -23.10
N ALA A 368 14.77 -17.82 -22.16
CA ALA A 368 13.37 -17.87 -21.76
C ALA A 368 12.42 -17.34 -22.85
N ILE A 369 12.85 -16.40 -23.69
CA ILE A 369 12.13 -16.02 -24.93
C ILE A 369 12.09 -17.18 -25.91
N MET A 370 13.24 -17.82 -26.17
CA MET A 370 13.31 -18.96 -27.10
C MET A 370 12.35 -20.09 -26.68
N VAL A 371 12.26 -20.38 -25.38
CA VAL A 371 11.32 -21.36 -24.79
C VAL A 371 9.85 -20.96 -25.00
N ILE A 372 9.51 -19.68 -24.87
CA ILE A 372 8.14 -19.20 -25.14
C ILE A 372 7.80 -19.34 -26.63
N THR A 373 8.69 -18.95 -27.53
CA THR A 373 8.48 -19.10 -28.98
C THR A 373 8.36 -20.57 -29.39
N THR A 374 9.18 -21.47 -28.84
CA THR A 374 9.07 -22.92 -29.15
C THR A 374 7.78 -23.53 -28.61
N CYS A 375 7.29 -23.11 -27.43
CA CYS A 375 5.98 -23.53 -26.91
C CYS A 375 4.79 -22.99 -27.73
N CYS A 376 4.91 -21.81 -28.33
CA CYS A 376 3.85 -21.25 -29.18
C CYS A 376 3.80 -21.91 -30.57
N ILE A 377 4.95 -22.35 -31.10
CA ILE A 377 5.05 -23.03 -32.39
C ILE A 377 4.59 -24.50 -32.31
N SER A 378 4.55 -25.10 -31.11
CA SER A 378 4.20 -26.51 -30.91
C SER A 378 2.74 -26.75 -30.44
N ARG A 379 1.84 -25.78 -30.59
CA ARG A 379 0.38 -26.05 -30.59
C ARG A 379 -0.08 -26.24 -32.05
N PRO A 380 -0.37 -27.47 -32.49
CA PRO A 380 -1.04 -27.68 -33.77
C PRO A 380 -2.48 -27.15 -33.68
N ILE A 381 -2.94 -26.67 -34.82
CA ILE A 381 -4.31 -26.21 -35.14
C ILE A 381 -5.35 -27.25 -34.72
#